data_AF-A0A9E3LRZ3-F1
#
_entry.id   AF-A0A9E3LRZ3-F1
#
_cell.length_a   1.000
_cell.length_b   1.000
_cell.length_c   1.000
_cell.angle_alpha   90.00
_cell.angle_beta   90.00
_cell.angle_gamma   90.00
#
_symmetry.space_group_name_H-M   'P 1'
#
loop_
_entity.id
_entity.type
_entity.pdbx_description
1 polymer ?
#
loop_
_entity_poly.entity_id
_entity_poly.type
_entity_poly.pdbx_seq_one_letter_code
_entity_poly.pdbx_strand_id
1 'polypeptide(L)'
;MADKIYPIAHAKIGTQDGFRLPRAFSKDYPNLVNASGYIEVLSENTFLVRLDTEEMENADETESLMLSLFLDFLMKDAIKNPSKLIPYTQEMSDEMDNLLADVELD
;
A
#
# COMPACT_ATOMS: atom_id res chain seq x y z
N MET A 1 -9.54 15.15 -7.06
CA MET A 1 -10.52 14.16 -7.55
C MET A 1 -11.79 14.35 -6.74
N ALA A 2 -12.98 14.37 -7.35
CA ALA A 2 -14.21 14.63 -6.61
C ALA A 2 -14.62 13.39 -5.79
N ASP A 3 -14.93 13.58 -4.51
CA ASP A 3 -15.39 12.50 -3.64
C ASP A 3 -16.68 11.89 -4.21
N LYS A 4 -16.64 10.59 -4.52
CA LYS A 4 -17.82 9.86 -5.00
C LYS A 4 -18.72 9.54 -3.81
N ILE A 5 -19.84 10.26 -3.72
CA ILE A 5 -20.84 10.04 -2.68
C ILE A 5 -21.90 9.06 -3.19
N TYR A 6 -22.11 7.98 -2.43
CA TYR A 6 -23.12 6.96 -2.75
C TYR A 6 -24.30 7.07 -1.78
N PRO A 7 -25.54 7.27 -2.26
CA PRO A 7 -26.70 7.29 -1.38
C PRO A 7 -26.97 5.87 -0.85
N ILE A 8 -27.02 5.71 0.46
CA ILE A 8 -27.35 4.45 1.12
C ILE A 8 -28.78 4.49 1.67
N ALA A 9 -29.42 3.33 1.74
CA ALA A 9 -30.74 3.18 2.34
C ALA A 9 -30.67 2.22 3.53
N HIS A 10 -31.46 2.49 4.57
CA HIS A 10 -31.66 1.55 5.67
C HIS A 10 -32.20 0.22 5.13
N ALA A 11 -31.67 -0.87 5.66
CA ALA A 11 -32.09 -2.22 5.35
C ALA A 11 -32.04 -3.08 6.61
N LYS A 12 -33.02 -3.99 6.74
CA LYS A 12 -33.01 -5.01 7.79
C LYS A 12 -32.28 -6.25 7.28
N ILE A 13 -31.20 -6.63 7.94
CA ILE A 13 -30.34 -7.77 7.58
C ILE A 13 -30.53 -8.85 8.65
N GLY A 14 -31.44 -9.80 8.39
CA GLY A 14 -31.81 -10.82 9.37
C GLY A 14 -32.43 -10.19 10.63
N THR A 15 -31.74 -10.32 11.76
CA THR A 15 -32.13 -9.74 13.05
C THR A 15 -31.48 -8.39 13.34
N GLN A 16 -30.64 -7.86 12.43
CA GLN A 16 -29.87 -6.64 12.62
C GLN A 16 -30.32 -5.52 11.68
N ASP A 17 -30.02 -4.29 12.05
CA ASP A 17 -30.15 -3.11 11.20
C ASP A 17 -28.84 -2.84 10.44
N GLY A 18 -28.96 -2.40 9.20
CA GLY A 18 -27.80 -2.08 8.37
C GLY A 18 -28.16 -1.15 7.22
N PHE A 19 -27.20 -0.99 6.31
CA PHE A 19 -27.34 -0.15 5.13
C PHE A 19 -27.10 -0.96 3.86
N ARG A 20 -27.94 -0.74 2.84
CA ARG A 20 -27.74 -1.34 1.52
C ARG A 20 -26.83 -0.45 0.69
N LEU A 21 -25.69 -1.00 0.26
CA LEU A 21 -24.79 -0.33 -0.67
C LEU A 21 -25.36 -0.38 -2.11
N PRO A 22 -25.30 0.74 -2.87
CA PRO A 22 -25.71 0.76 -4.28
C PRO A 22 -24.83 -0.13 -5.15
N ARG A 23 -25.41 -0.66 -6.25
CA ARG A 23 -24.65 -1.42 -7.25
C ARG A 23 -23.49 -0.65 -7.86
N ALA A 24 -23.61 0.68 -7.93
CA ALA A 24 -22.54 1.56 -8.41
C ALA A 24 -21.28 1.45 -7.53
N PHE A 25 -21.43 1.41 -6.20
CA PHE A 25 -20.32 1.21 -5.27
C PHE A 25 -19.66 -0.14 -5.50
N SER A 26 -20.43 -1.22 -5.62
CA SER A 26 -19.89 -2.56 -5.86
C SER A 26 -19.16 -2.72 -7.20
N LYS A 27 -19.53 -1.91 -8.21
CA LYS A 27 -18.86 -1.90 -9.51
C LYS A 27 -17.53 -1.17 -9.44
N ASP A 28 -17.49 -0.06 -8.72
CA ASP A 28 -16.31 0.78 -8.59
C ASP A 28 -15.30 0.19 -7.59
N TYR A 29 -15.78 -0.51 -6.55
CA TYR A 29 -14.96 -1.09 -5.48
C TYR A 29 -15.38 -2.54 -5.16
N PRO A 30 -15.19 -3.49 -6.09
CA PRO A 30 -15.62 -4.88 -5.89
C PRO A 30 -14.93 -5.59 -4.72
N ASN A 31 -13.69 -5.20 -4.42
CA ASN A 31 -12.88 -5.70 -3.30
C ASN A 31 -13.45 -5.31 -1.92
N LEU A 32 -14.22 -4.22 -1.84
CA LEU A 32 -14.77 -3.71 -0.57
C LEU A 32 -16.16 -4.28 -0.24
N VAL A 33 -16.81 -4.97 -1.18
CA VAL A 33 -18.20 -5.41 -1.04
C VAL A 33 -18.39 -6.48 0.04
N ASN A 34 -17.39 -7.34 0.23
CA ASN A 34 -17.42 -8.44 1.18
C ASN A 34 -16.44 -8.25 2.35
N ALA A 35 -15.83 -7.06 2.47
CA ALA A 35 -14.90 -6.78 3.55
C ALA A 35 -15.68 -6.63 4.88
N SER A 36 -15.14 -7.22 5.94
CA SER A 36 -15.60 -6.93 7.30
C SER A 36 -15.01 -5.60 7.78
N GLY A 37 -15.42 -5.07 8.92
CA GLY A 37 -14.86 -3.82 9.41
C GLY A 37 -15.55 -3.28 10.65
N TYR A 38 -15.22 -2.03 10.97
CA TYR A 38 -15.63 -1.32 12.17
C TYR A 38 -16.38 -0.03 11.83
N ILE A 39 -17.31 0.34 12.70
CA ILE A 39 -18.04 1.62 12.64
C ILE A 39 -17.53 2.53 13.75
N GLU A 40 -17.01 3.70 13.39
CA GLU A 40 -16.56 4.73 14.30
C GLU A 40 -17.54 5.91 14.25
N VAL A 41 -18.10 6.30 15.40
CA VAL A 41 -19.08 7.40 15.47
C VAL A 41 -18.34 8.72 15.72
N LEU A 42 -18.38 9.63 14.75
CA LEU A 42 -17.70 10.92 14.82
C LEU A 42 -18.60 12.02 15.41
N SER A 43 -19.91 11.97 15.12
CA SER A 43 -20.90 12.92 15.63
C SER A 43 -22.31 12.31 15.62
N GLU A 44 -23.31 13.06 16.09
CA GLU A 44 -24.71 12.60 16.19
C GLU A 44 -25.32 12.07 14.90
N ASN A 45 -24.83 12.51 13.73
CA ASN A 45 -25.34 12.08 12.41
C ASN A 45 -24.24 11.62 11.46
N THR A 46 -23.03 11.38 11.96
CA THR A 46 -21.90 10.98 11.13
C THR A 46 -21.15 9.83 11.78
N PHE A 47 -21.03 8.74 11.05
CA PHE A 47 -20.13 7.64 11.37
C PHE A 47 -19.23 7.34 10.17
N LEU A 48 -18.05 6.82 10.46
CA LEU A 48 -17.08 6.33 9.49
C LEU A 48 -17.11 4.80 9.52
N VAL A 49 -17.14 4.17 8.35
CA VAL A 49 -16.96 2.72 8.22
C VAL A 49 -15.53 2.47 7.78
N ARG A 50 -14.74 1.80 8.62
CA ARG A 50 -13.39 1.34 8.29
C ARG A 50 -13.47 -0.14 7.94
N LEU A 51 -13.12 -0.49 6.71
CA LEU A 51 -13.15 -1.87 6.26
C LEU A 51 -11.79 -2.53 6.50
N ASP A 52 -11.82 -3.74 7.02
CA ASP A 52 -10.70 -4.67 7.07
C ASP A 52 -10.51 -5.21 5.65
N THR A 53 -9.80 -4.44 4.84
CA THR A 53 -9.16 -5.03 3.67
C THR A 53 -8.01 -5.89 4.17
N GLU A 54 -7.85 -7.10 3.62
CA GLU A 54 -6.54 -7.74 3.67
C GLU A 54 -5.59 -6.77 2.97
N GLU A 55 -4.92 -5.96 3.77
CA GLU A 55 -3.98 -5.00 3.27
C GLU A 55 -2.95 -5.79 2.48
N MET A 56 -2.62 -5.31 1.28
CA MET A 56 -1.35 -5.63 0.64
C MET A 56 -0.15 -5.12 1.47
N GLU A 57 -0.30 -4.88 2.78
CA GLU A 57 0.71 -4.40 3.74
C GLU A 57 1.91 -5.33 3.88
N ASN A 58 1.79 -6.60 3.48
CA ASN A 58 2.88 -7.54 3.70
C ASN A 58 3.87 -7.65 2.52
N ALA A 59 3.61 -7.04 1.36
CA ALA A 59 4.60 -7.01 0.29
C ALA A 59 5.68 -5.96 0.60
N ASP A 60 5.29 -4.70 0.80
CA ASP A 60 6.23 -3.59 1.04
C ASP A 60 7.01 -3.73 2.35
N GLU A 61 6.38 -4.17 3.45
CA GLU A 61 7.09 -4.35 4.72
C GLU A 61 8.08 -5.51 4.69
N THR A 62 7.73 -6.61 4.02
CA THR A 62 8.62 -7.77 3.88
C THR A 62 9.77 -7.47 2.92
N GLU A 63 9.50 -6.74 1.83
CA GLU A 63 10.51 -6.25 0.89
C GLU A 63 11.46 -5.26 1.56
N SER A 64 10.92 -4.33 2.35
CA SER A 64 11.71 -3.38 3.15
C SER A 64 12.59 -4.10 4.18
N LEU A 65 12.05 -5.12 4.86
CA LEU A 65 12.82 -5.93 5.81
C LEU A 65 13.92 -6.73 5.11
N MET A 66 13.63 -7.38 3.98
CA MET A 66 14.64 -8.12 3.20
C MET A 66 15.74 -7.20 2.69
N LEU A 67 15.39 -6.01 2.19
CA LEU A 67 16.36 -5.01 1.76
C LEU A 67 17.24 -4.55 2.92
N SER A 68 16.66 -4.32 4.11
CA SER A 68 17.41 -3.93 5.30
C SER A 68 18.44 -5.00 5.71
N LEU A 69 18.05 -6.28 5.66
CA LEU A 69 18.93 -7.41 5.99
C LEU A 69 20.04 -7.58 4.95
N PHE A 70 19.73 -7.36 3.68
CA PHE A 70 20.71 -7.38 2.60
C PHE A 70 21.76 -6.26 2.76
N LEU A 71 21.33 -5.04 3.06
CA LEU A 71 22.24 -3.91 3.31
C LEU A 71 23.13 -4.16 4.53
N ASP A 72 22.57 -4.69 5.63
CA ASP A 72 23.35 -5.05 6.83
C ASP A 72 24.39 -6.14 6.53
N PHE A 73 24.06 -7.12 5.68
CA PHE A 73 25.01 -8.12 5.21
C PHE A 73 26.15 -7.49 4.39
N LEU A 74 25.83 -6.63 3.42
CA LEU A 74 26.83 -5.94 2.59
C LEU A 74 27.77 -5.08 3.43
N MET A 75 27.23 -4.34 4.40
CA MET A 75 28.03 -3.52 5.31
C MET A 75 28.98 -4.38 6.16
N LYS A 76 28.50 -5.52 6.67
CA LYS A 76 29.36 -6.45 7.42
C LYS A 76 30.43 -7.09 6.55
N ASP A 77 30.14 -7.43 5.30
CA ASP A 77 31.15 -7.99 4.38
C ASP A 77 32.18 -6.93 3.97
N ALA A 78 31.75 -5.69 3.70
CA ALA A 78 32.63 -4.55 3.40
C ALA A 78 33.64 -4.28 4.53
N ILE A 79 33.19 -4.34 5.79
CA ILE A 79 34.06 -4.18 6.97
C ILE A 79 35.04 -5.37 7.10
N LYS A 80 34.58 -6.60 6.84
CA LYS A 80 35.42 -7.80 6.96
C LYS A 80 36.41 -7.98 5.81
N ASN A 81 36.05 -7.53 4.61
CA ASN A 81 36.81 -7.70 3.37
C ASN A 81 36.99 -6.37 2.64
N PRO A 82 37.77 -5.42 3.19
CA PRO A 82 37.93 -4.09 2.60
C PRO A 82 38.62 -4.12 1.24
N SER A 83 39.35 -5.19 0.92
CA SER A 83 40.01 -5.40 -0.38
C SER A 83 39.06 -5.72 -1.54
N LYS A 84 37.79 -6.05 -1.25
CA LYS A 84 36.76 -6.26 -2.28
C LYS A 84 36.06 -4.97 -2.69
N LEU A 85 36.27 -3.88 -1.96
CA LEU A 85 35.66 -2.58 -2.25
C LEU A 85 36.42 -1.93 -3.41
N ILE A 86 35.71 -1.75 -4.52
CA ILE A 86 36.23 -1.06 -5.70
C ILE A 86 35.80 0.41 -5.57
N PRO A 87 36.69 1.38 -5.79
CA PRO A 87 36.32 2.79 -5.80
C PRO A 87 35.28 3.03 -6.90
N TYR A 88 34.24 3.79 -6.56
CA TYR A 88 33.24 4.21 -7.53
C TYR A 88 33.88 5.15 -8.55
N THR A 89 33.89 4.77 -9.83
CA THR A 89 34.52 5.53 -10.91
C THR A 89 33.50 6.34 -11.70
N GLN A 90 33.98 7.36 -12.42
CA GLN A 90 33.14 8.17 -13.29
C GLN A 90 32.46 7.34 -14.40
N GLU A 91 33.17 6.35 -14.94
CA GLU A 91 32.65 5.42 -15.96
C GLU A 91 31.43 4.63 -15.45
N MET A 92 31.44 4.21 -14.17
CA MET A 92 30.29 3.55 -13.55
C MET A 92 29.10 4.49 -13.39
N SER A 93 29.35 5.76 -13.08
CA SER A 93 28.30 6.78 -12.99
C SER A 93 27.65 7.02 -14.35
N ASP A 94 28.47 7.21 -15.39
CA ASP A 94 27.99 7.47 -16.73
C ASP A 94 27.21 6.26 -17.29
N GLU A 95 27.60 5.02 -16.94
CA GLU A 95 26.84 3.80 -17.28
C GLU A 95 25.47 3.76 -16.58
N MET A 96 25.41 4.12 -15.30
CA MET A 96 24.15 4.16 -14.54
C MET A 96 23.19 5.24 -15.08
N ASP A 97 23.71 6.43 -15.40
CA ASP A 97 22.89 7.52 -15.95
C ASP A 97 22.30 7.15 -17.32
N ASN A 98 23.05 6.43 -18.15
CA ASN A 98 22.55 5.90 -19.41
C ASN A 98 21.45 4.84 -19.23
N LEU A 99 21.55 3.99 -18.19
CA LEU A 99 20.53 2.98 -17.88
C LEU A 99 19.22 3.60 -17.36
N LEU A 100 19.30 4.76 -16.72
CA LEU A 100 18.15 5.48 -16.14
C LEU A 100 17.52 6.49 -17.11
N ALA A 101 18.17 6.79 -18.24
CA ALA A 101 17.77 7.86 -19.16
C ALA A 101 16.36 7.73 -19.75
N ASP A 102 15.85 6.50 -19.91
CA ASP A 102 14.53 6.22 -20.48
C ASP A 102 13.45 5.86 -19.43
N VAL A 103 13.75 6.08 -18.14
CA VAL A 103 12.79 5.83 -17.05
C VAL A 103 12.07 7.13 -16.70
N GLU A 104 10.85 7.31 -17.21
CA GLU A 104 9.94 8.36 -16.73
C GLU A 104 9.33 7.94 -15.38
N LEU A 105 9.55 8.75 -14.34
CA LEU A 105 8.90 8.59 -13.04
C LEU A 105 7.53 9.29 -13.09
N ASP A 106 6.45 8.53 -13.01
CA ASP A 106 5.05 9.00 -12.96
C ASP A 106 4.69 9.58 -11.57
#